data_AF-A0A9Q4D5A0-F1
#
_entry.id   AF-A0A9Q4D5A0-F1
#
_cell.length_a   1.000
_cell.length_b   1.000
_cell.length_c   1.000
_cell.angle_alpha   90.00
_cell.angle_beta   90.00
_cell.angle_gamma   90.00
#
_symmetry.space_group_name_H-M   'P 1'
#
loop_
_entity.id
_entity.type
_entity.pdbx_description
1 polymer ?
#
loop_
_entity_poly.entity_id
_entity_poly.type
_entity_poly.pdbx_seq_one_letter_code
_entity_poly.pdbx_strand_id
1 'polypeptide(L)'
;MEPMSSPEDQPVSTPATATAATATAPAPRAVSRVRASELHGRSWLNTGGNQLDLAALRGKIVILDFWSFCCINCLHVLDEL
;
A
#
# COMPACT_ATOMS: atom_id res chain seq x y z
N MET A 1 25.76 -52.16 34.80
CA MET A 1 26.73 -51.49 35.69
C MET A 1 27.41 -50.41 34.84
N GLU A 2 26.71 -49.31 34.60
CA GLU A 2 27.27 -48.07 34.07
C GLU A 2 26.81 -46.94 35.01
N PRO A 3 27.69 -46.01 35.39
CA PRO A 3 27.38 -45.04 36.44
C PRO A 3 26.56 -43.86 35.88
N MET A 4 25.51 -43.49 36.62
CA MET A 4 24.91 -42.16 36.51
C MET A 4 26.00 -41.09 36.72
N SER A 5 26.20 -40.24 35.72
CA SER A 5 26.96 -39.00 35.89
C SER A 5 25.99 -37.84 36.11
N SER A 6 26.26 -37.08 37.16
CA SER A 6 25.48 -35.96 37.70
C SER A 6 25.34 -34.76 36.74
N PRO A 7 24.37 -33.87 37.00
CA PRO A 7 24.13 -32.67 36.22
C PRO A 7 24.80 -31.46 36.87
N GLU A 8 25.72 -30.77 36.19
CA GLU A 8 26.18 -29.45 36.66
C GLU A 8 26.78 -28.60 35.55
N ASP A 9 26.51 -27.29 35.65
CA ASP A 9 27.01 -26.14 34.89
C ASP A 9 26.42 -25.85 33.50
N GLN A 10 25.24 -25.21 33.51
CA GLN A 10 24.89 -24.20 32.51
C GLN A 10 25.08 -22.81 33.15
N PRO A 11 25.89 -21.91 32.58
CA PRO A 11 26.09 -20.58 33.14
C PRO A 11 24.81 -19.74 32.98
N VAL A 12 24.34 -19.18 34.10
CA VAL A 12 23.21 -18.26 34.13
C VAL A 12 23.61 -16.92 33.50
N SER A 13 22.98 -16.58 32.38
CA SER A 13 23.17 -15.29 31.70
C SER A 13 22.53 -14.15 32.49
N THR A 14 23.32 -13.17 32.87
CA THR A 14 22.88 -11.89 33.48
C THR A 14 22.00 -11.10 32.50
N PRO A 15 20.95 -10.39 32.94
CA PRO A 15 20.19 -9.55 32.02
C PRO A 15 20.99 -8.29 31.68
N ALA A 16 21.31 -8.11 30.40
CA ALA A 16 21.83 -6.84 29.90
C ALA A 16 20.69 -5.80 29.92
N THR A 17 20.90 -4.71 30.64
CA THR A 17 20.00 -3.55 30.67
C THR A 17 19.93 -2.93 29.27
N ALA A 18 18.79 -3.05 28.60
CA ALA A 18 18.54 -2.41 27.32
C ALA A 18 18.19 -0.93 27.53
N THR A 19 19.06 -0.03 27.08
CA THR A 19 18.74 1.40 26.96
C THR A 19 17.76 1.58 25.81
N ALA A 20 16.56 2.10 26.11
CA ALA A 20 15.55 2.42 25.11
C ALA A 20 16.02 3.58 24.21
N ALA A 21 16.20 3.31 22.93
CA ALA A 21 16.40 4.34 21.92
C ALA A 21 15.04 5.00 21.61
N THR A 22 14.95 6.32 21.82
CA THR A 22 13.79 7.11 21.39
C THR A 22 13.74 7.16 19.87
N ALA A 23 12.76 6.47 19.28
CA ALA A 23 12.50 6.55 17.85
C ALA A 23 11.89 7.93 17.51
N THR A 24 12.61 8.73 16.71
CA THR A 24 12.06 9.94 16.08
C THR A 24 11.03 9.52 15.02
N ALA A 25 9.80 10.02 15.15
CA ALA A 25 8.74 9.76 14.18
C ALA A 25 9.09 10.34 12.79
N PRO A 26 8.75 9.65 11.70
CA PRO A 26 9.01 10.15 10.36
C PRO A 26 8.15 11.39 10.08
N ALA A 27 8.76 12.41 9.49
CA ALA A 27 8.04 13.60 9.04
C ALA A 27 6.97 13.21 8.00
N PRO A 28 5.80 13.88 7.99
CA PRO A 28 4.74 13.60 7.04
C PRO A 28 5.27 13.80 5.61
N ARG A 29 5.07 12.78 4.76
CA ARG A 29 5.50 12.81 3.36
C ARG A 29 4.73 13.92 2.65
N ALA A 30 5.44 14.97 2.24
CA ALA A 30 4.84 16.08 1.51
C ALA A 30 4.16 15.54 0.24
N VAL A 31 2.84 15.64 0.17
CA VAL A 31 2.06 15.23 -1.00
C VAL A 31 2.19 16.33 -2.03
N SER A 32 3.07 16.15 -3.01
CA SER A 32 3.16 17.06 -4.15
C SER A 32 1.82 17.06 -4.89
N ARG A 33 1.08 18.17 -4.82
CA ARG A 33 -0.13 18.36 -5.63
C ARG A 33 0.29 18.62 -7.06
N VAL A 34 0.27 17.56 -7.87
CA VAL A 34 0.54 17.64 -9.30
C VAL A 34 -0.77 17.79 -10.07
N ARG A 35 -0.73 18.47 -11.21
CA ARG A 35 -1.85 18.50 -12.16
C ARG A 35 -2.00 17.10 -12.76
N ALA A 36 -3.24 16.62 -12.87
CA ALA A 36 -3.53 15.40 -13.61
C ALA A 36 -3.08 15.58 -15.07
N SER A 37 -2.43 14.55 -15.62
CA SER A 37 -2.06 14.50 -17.02
C SER A 37 -3.29 14.30 -17.91
N GLU A 38 -3.26 14.82 -19.13
CA GLU A 38 -4.32 14.59 -20.10
C GLU A 38 -4.54 13.10 -20.40
N LEU A 39 -5.81 12.71 -20.49
CA LEU A 39 -6.21 11.32 -20.71
C LEU A 39 -6.23 11.01 -22.21
N HIS A 40 -5.20 10.30 -22.66
CA HIS A 40 -5.08 9.84 -24.04
C HIS A 40 -5.52 8.38 -24.16
N GLY A 41 -6.32 8.06 -25.18
CA GLY A 41 -6.83 6.71 -25.40
C GLY A 41 -7.49 6.56 -26.76
N ARG A 42 -7.93 5.34 -27.08
CA ARG A 42 -8.56 5.04 -28.38
C ARG A 42 -9.99 5.54 -28.47
N SER A 43 -10.81 5.20 -27.47
CA SER A 43 -12.22 5.55 -27.44
C SER A 43 -12.73 5.54 -26.00
N TRP A 44 -13.78 6.32 -25.77
CA TRP A 44 -14.57 6.27 -24.54
C TRP A 44 -15.76 5.33 -24.72
N LEU A 45 -16.09 4.63 -23.65
CA LEU A 45 -17.30 3.81 -23.54
C LEU A 45 -18.25 4.47 -22.54
N ASN A 46 -19.55 4.20 -22.65
CA ASN A 46 -20.59 4.72 -21.75
C ASN A 46 -20.74 6.26 -21.72
N THR A 47 -20.26 6.98 -22.75
CA THR A 47 -20.37 8.45 -22.87
C THR A 47 -21.40 8.92 -23.89
N GLY A 48 -22.20 8.01 -24.46
CA GLY A 48 -23.13 8.33 -25.55
C GLY A 48 -22.43 8.76 -26.85
N GLY A 49 -21.17 8.34 -27.04
CA GLY A 49 -20.35 8.70 -28.21
C GLY A 49 -19.55 9.99 -28.05
N ASN A 50 -19.67 10.67 -26.90
CA ASN A 50 -18.91 11.89 -26.64
C ASN A 50 -17.47 11.58 -26.20
N GLN A 51 -16.52 12.40 -26.65
CA GLN A 51 -15.16 12.38 -26.14
C GLN A 51 -15.13 13.06 -24.77
N LEU A 52 -14.40 12.48 -23.81
CA LEU A 52 -14.19 13.08 -22.49
C LEU A 52 -12.87 13.86 -22.47
N ASP A 53 -12.92 15.06 -21.90
CA ASP A 53 -11.78 15.95 -21.64
C ASP A 53 -11.75 16.30 -20.14
N LEU A 54 -10.56 16.35 -19.54
CA LEU A 54 -10.38 16.75 -18.15
C LEU A 54 -10.87 18.17 -17.86
N ALA A 55 -10.87 19.07 -18.85
CA ALA A 55 -11.44 20.40 -18.70
C ALA A 55 -12.95 20.36 -18.38
N ALA A 56 -13.68 19.45 -19.02
CA ALA A 56 -15.13 19.26 -18.80
C ALA A 56 -15.45 18.66 -17.43
N LEU A 57 -14.48 18.03 -16.77
CA LEU A 57 -14.64 17.40 -15.45
C LEU A 57 -14.23 18.31 -14.29
N ARG A 58 -13.79 19.55 -14.55
CA ARG A 58 -13.42 20.52 -13.51
C ARG A 58 -14.60 20.80 -12.57
N GLY A 59 -14.29 20.94 -11.28
CA GLY A 59 -15.30 21.15 -10.23
C GLY A 59 -15.99 19.87 -9.74
N LYS A 60 -15.66 18.71 -10.34
CA LYS A 60 -16.08 17.39 -9.85
C LYS A 60 -14.92 16.68 -9.15
N ILE A 61 -15.25 15.81 -8.22
CA ILE A 61 -14.30 14.81 -7.72
C ILE A 61 -14.31 13.67 -8.75
N VAL A 62 -13.13 13.33 -9.26
CA VAL A 62 -12.95 12.29 -10.27
C VAL A 62 -12.02 11.23 -9.69
N ILE A 63 -12.45 9.98 -9.74
CA ILE A 63 -11.64 8.81 -9.39
C ILE A 63 -11.23 8.15 -10.71
N LEU A 64 -9.93 7.88 -10.84
CA LEU A 64 -9.39 7.13 -11.96
C LEU A 64 -9.01 5.74 -11.47
N ASP A 65 -9.74 4.73 -11.92
CA ASP A 65 -9.46 3.33 -11.62
C ASP A 65 -8.86 2.63 -12.86
N PHE A 66 -7.69 2.03 -12.68
CA PHE A 66 -6.97 1.32 -13.74
C PHE A 66 -7.24 -0.18 -13.61
N TRP A 67 -8.07 -0.70 -14.50
CA TRP A 67 -8.47 -2.10 -14.50
C TRP A 67 -8.32 -2.76 -15.87
N SER A 68 -8.46 -4.08 -15.90
CA SER A 68 -8.54 -4.87 -17.13
C SER A 68 -9.56 -5.99 -16.95
N PHE A 69 -10.24 -6.37 -18.04
CA PHE A 69 -11.39 -7.28 -18.00
C PHE A 69 -11.10 -8.66 -17.39
N CYS A 70 -9.89 -9.20 -17.56
CA CYS A 70 -9.53 -10.53 -17.03
C CYS A 70 -8.88 -10.50 -15.64
N CYS A 71 -8.78 -9.34 -15.00
CA CYS A 71 -8.09 -9.18 -13.71
C CYS A 71 -9.01 -9.59 -12.55
N ILE A 72 -8.76 -10.74 -11.92
CA ILE A 72 -9.58 -11.23 -10.79
C ILE A 72 -9.61 -10.26 -9.61
N ASN A 73 -8.48 -9.62 -9.30
CA ASN A 73 -8.42 -8.61 -8.24
C ASN A 73 -9.29 -7.39 -8.55
N CYS A 74 -9.39 -7.01 -9.83
CA CYS A 74 -10.17 -5.88 -10.28
C CYS A 74 -11.66 -6.21 -10.24
N LEU A 75 -12.05 -7.41 -10.67
CA LEU A 75 -13.45 -7.86 -10.65
C LEU A 75 -14.06 -7.81 -9.25
N HIS A 76 -13.30 -8.17 -8.21
CA HIS A 76 -13.78 -8.07 -6.82
C HIS A 76 -14.01 -6.61 -6.38
N VAL A 77 -13.19 -5.68 -6.86
CA VAL A 77 -13.29 -4.25 -6.50
C VAL A 77 -14.38 -3.54 -7.30
N LEU A 78 -14.61 -3.96 -8.56
CA LEU A 78 -15.63 -3.36 -9.42
C LEU A 78 -17.04 -3.46 -8.85
N ASP A 79 -17.34 -4.50 -8.07
CA ASP A 79 -18.65 -4.65 -7.40
C ASP A 79 -18.84 -3.68 -6.22
N GLU A 80 -17.76 -3.08 -5.71
CA GLU A 80 -17.78 -2.13 -4.58
C GLU A 80 -17.74 -0.66 -5.02
N LEU A 81 -17.52 -0.41 -6.32
CA LEU A 81 -17.48 0.93 -6.93
C LEU A 81 -18.87 1.43 -7.34
#